data_AF-Q7X0C9-F1
#
_entry.id   AF-Q7X0C9-F1
#
_cell.length_a   1.000
_cell.length_b   1.000
_cell.length_c   1.000
_cell.angle_alpha   90.00
_cell.angle_beta   90.00
_cell.angle_gamma   90.00
#
_symmetry.space_group_name_H-M   'P 1'
#
loop_
_entity.id
_entity.type
_entity.pdbx_description
1 polymer ?
#
loop_
_entity_poly.entity_id
_entity_poly.type
_entity_poly.pdbx_seq_one_letter_code
_entity_poly.pdbx_strand_id
1 'polypeptide(L)'
;PTPEGMYKRAEFAKEIGAPIIMHDYITGGFCANTGLANWCRDNGVLLHIHRAMHAVLDRHPKHGIHFRVLAKILRLSGGDHLHTGTVVGKLEGDRAATLGWIDLLRESFVPEDRSRGIFFDQDWGSMPGVFAVASGGIHVWHMPALVAIFGDDSVLQFGGGTLGHPWGNAPGAAANRVALEACVQARNEGREIEKEGKDILTQAAQHSPELKVAMET
;
A
#
# COMPACT_ATOMS: atom_id res chain seq x y z
N PRO A 1 -7.28 0.11 -24.72
CA PRO A 1 -6.46 -1.11 -24.70
C PRO A 1 -5.04 -0.86 -25.20
N THR A 2 -4.85 0.09 -26.12
CA THR A 2 -3.54 0.47 -26.65
C THR A 2 -2.92 1.64 -25.86
N PRO A 3 -1.61 1.91 -26.03
CA PRO A 3 -0.95 3.09 -25.45
C PRO A 3 -1.63 4.42 -25.79
N GLU A 4 -2.18 4.59 -27.00
CA GLU A 4 -2.90 5.83 -27.37
C GLU A 4 -4.16 6.01 -26.51
N GLY A 5 -4.87 4.90 -26.24
CA GLY A 5 -6.02 4.91 -25.33
C GLY A 5 -5.62 5.17 -23.87
N MET A 6 -4.43 4.75 -23.45
CA MET A 6 -3.87 5.06 -22.13
C MET A 6 -3.59 6.57 -22.01
N TYR A 7 -2.85 7.16 -22.96
CA TYR A 7 -2.54 8.60 -22.93
C TYR A 7 -3.78 9.48 -23.06
N LYS A 8 -4.77 9.10 -23.89
CA LYS A 8 -6.03 9.86 -23.97
C LYS A 8 -6.73 10.01 -22.62
N ARG A 9 -6.66 8.96 -21.78
CA ARG A 9 -7.24 9.00 -20.42
C ARG A 9 -6.38 9.83 -19.47
N ALA A 10 -5.06 9.72 -19.57
CA ALA A 10 -4.12 10.49 -18.77
C ALA A 10 -4.25 12.00 -19.04
N GLU A 11 -4.32 12.41 -20.31
CA GLU A 11 -4.54 13.81 -20.71
C GLU A 11 -5.87 14.35 -20.18
N PHE A 12 -6.95 13.57 -20.26
CA PHE A 12 -8.22 13.99 -19.69
C PHE A 12 -8.18 14.10 -18.16
N ALA A 13 -7.49 13.18 -17.47
CA ALA A 13 -7.29 13.27 -16.02
C ALA A 13 -6.55 14.56 -15.62
N LYS A 14 -5.53 14.93 -16.40
CA LYS A 14 -4.83 16.22 -16.24
C LYS A 14 -5.75 17.40 -16.52
N GLU A 15 -6.56 17.36 -17.58
CA GLU A 15 -7.50 18.43 -17.96
C GLU A 15 -8.49 18.75 -16.84
N ILE A 16 -8.99 17.72 -16.15
CA ILE A 16 -9.91 17.90 -15.00
C ILE A 16 -9.18 18.18 -13.68
N GLY A 17 -7.85 18.32 -13.69
CA GLY A 17 -7.04 18.62 -12.52
C GLY A 17 -6.93 17.47 -11.52
N ALA A 18 -7.05 16.21 -11.95
CA ALA A 18 -6.88 15.06 -11.07
C ALA A 18 -5.41 14.97 -10.60
N PRO A 19 -5.13 14.89 -9.28
CA PRO A 19 -3.76 14.89 -8.76
C PRO A 19 -3.05 13.54 -8.92
N ILE A 20 -3.81 12.47 -9.16
CA ILE A 20 -3.33 11.09 -9.20
C ILE A 20 -4.11 10.27 -10.22
N ILE A 21 -3.42 9.37 -10.92
CA ILE A 21 -4.00 8.33 -11.77
C ILE A 21 -3.49 6.95 -11.32
N MET A 22 -4.03 5.87 -11.90
CA MET A 22 -3.55 4.51 -11.61
C MET A 22 -3.31 3.67 -12.85
N HIS A 23 -2.39 2.71 -12.74
CA HIS A 23 -2.05 1.78 -13.82
C HIS A 23 -1.76 0.36 -13.31
N ASP A 24 -2.21 -0.64 -14.05
CA ASP A 24 -1.88 -2.05 -13.81
C ASP A 24 -0.60 -2.41 -14.58
N TYR A 25 0.58 -2.26 -13.95
CA TYR A 25 1.86 -2.30 -14.68
C TYR A 25 2.21 -3.67 -15.30
N ILE A 26 1.75 -4.78 -14.73
CA ILE A 26 2.04 -6.13 -15.25
C ILE A 26 1.12 -6.43 -16.45
N THR A 27 -0.18 -6.21 -16.31
CA THR A 27 -1.16 -6.53 -17.37
C THR A 27 -1.15 -5.50 -18.49
N GLY A 28 -0.87 -4.22 -18.19
CA GLY A 28 -0.61 -3.18 -19.18
C GLY A 28 0.79 -3.28 -19.80
N GLY A 29 1.73 -3.90 -19.08
CA GLY A 29 3.09 -4.18 -19.53
C GLY A 29 4.09 -3.05 -19.19
N PHE A 30 5.34 -3.45 -18.95
CA PHE A 30 6.43 -2.56 -18.54
C PHE A 30 6.73 -1.43 -19.53
N CYS A 31 6.58 -1.67 -20.84
CA CYS A 31 6.77 -0.65 -21.87
C CYS A 31 5.74 0.49 -21.72
N ALA A 32 4.47 0.15 -21.57
CA ALA A 32 3.40 1.12 -21.35
C ALA A 32 3.58 1.85 -20.01
N ASN A 33 3.92 1.11 -18.95
CA ASN A 33 4.14 1.71 -17.62
C ASN A 33 5.26 2.74 -17.62
N THR A 34 6.41 2.43 -18.22
CA THR A 34 7.56 3.35 -18.27
C THR A 34 7.23 4.61 -19.07
N GLY A 35 6.50 4.46 -20.18
CA GLY A 35 5.98 5.62 -20.93
C GLY A 35 5.06 6.50 -20.09
N LEU A 36 4.11 5.88 -19.37
CA LEU A 36 3.18 6.59 -18.50
C LEU A 36 3.87 7.27 -17.32
N ALA A 37 4.87 6.63 -16.71
CA ALA A 37 5.65 7.21 -15.61
C ALA A 37 6.41 8.48 -16.04
N ASN A 38 7.04 8.45 -17.23
CA ASN A 38 7.67 9.63 -17.80
C ASN A 38 6.65 10.75 -18.05
N TRP A 39 5.48 10.41 -18.61
CA TRP A 39 4.41 11.37 -18.81
C TRP A 39 3.91 11.97 -17.49
N CYS A 40 3.72 11.15 -16.44
CA CYS A 40 3.31 11.60 -15.12
C CYS A 40 4.29 12.62 -14.53
N ARG A 41 5.60 12.34 -14.63
CA ARG A 41 6.65 13.26 -14.19
C ARG A 41 6.59 14.59 -14.94
N ASP A 42 6.44 14.56 -16.26
CA ASP A 42 6.45 15.77 -17.09
C ASP A 42 5.16 16.60 -16.93
N ASN A 43 4.09 16.00 -16.40
CA ASN A 43 2.77 16.62 -16.25
C ASN A 43 2.36 16.87 -14.79
N GLY A 44 3.20 16.50 -13.81
CA GLY A 44 2.92 16.72 -12.39
C GLY A 44 1.75 15.89 -11.84
N VAL A 45 1.57 14.67 -12.32
CA VAL A 45 0.49 13.76 -11.90
C VAL A 45 1.06 12.56 -11.18
N LEU A 46 0.59 12.25 -9.97
CA LEU A 46 1.01 11.07 -9.22
C LEU A 46 0.53 9.77 -9.93
N LEU A 47 1.32 8.71 -9.81
CA LEU A 47 1.07 7.42 -10.45
C LEU A 47 0.95 6.29 -9.42
N HIS A 48 -0.28 5.87 -9.14
CA HIS A 48 -0.58 4.71 -8.30
C HIS A 48 -0.48 3.41 -9.09
N ILE A 49 0.32 2.44 -8.62
CA ILE A 49 0.52 1.18 -9.32
C ILE A 49 -0.22 0.04 -8.63
N HIS A 50 -1.11 -0.58 -9.39
CA HIS A 50 -1.77 -1.81 -8.99
C HIS A 50 -1.06 -3.01 -9.62
N ARG A 51 -0.93 -4.09 -8.85
CA ARG A 51 -0.12 -5.27 -9.21
C ARG A 51 -0.95 -6.44 -9.75
N ALA A 52 -2.02 -6.15 -10.49
CA ALA A 52 -2.85 -7.20 -11.09
C ALA A 52 -1.98 -8.26 -11.79
N MET A 53 -2.35 -9.54 -11.68
CA MET A 53 -1.60 -10.71 -12.21
C MET A 53 -0.33 -11.10 -11.44
N HIS A 54 0.17 -10.34 -10.46
CA HIS A 54 1.42 -10.67 -9.77
C HIS A 54 1.46 -12.09 -9.16
N ALA A 55 0.37 -12.52 -8.51
CA ALA A 55 0.27 -13.83 -7.85
C ALA A 55 0.30 -15.03 -8.82
N VAL A 56 0.11 -14.80 -10.13
CA VAL A 56 0.35 -15.83 -11.16
C VAL A 56 1.85 -16.13 -11.27
N LEU A 57 2.70 -15.13 -11.00
CA LEU A 57 4.15 -15.21 -11.14
C LEU A 57 4.85 -15.48 -9.81
N ASP A 58 4.34 -14.96 -8.69
CA ASP A 58 5.11 -14.85 -7.45
C ASP A 58 4.64 -15.71 -6.28
N ARG A 59 3.55 -16.46 -6.45
CA ARG A 59 2.93 -17.21 -5.34
C ARG A 59 3.63 -18.52 -5.01
N HIS A 60 4.11 -19.26 -6.02
CA HIS A 60 4.61 -20.61 -5.78
C HIS A 60 6.10 -20.59 -5.41
N PRO A 61 6.52 -21.13 -4.25
CA PRO A 61 7.89 -20.99 -3.77
C PRO A 61 8.95 -21.74 -4.60
N LYS A 62 8.53 -22.69 -5.45
CA LYS A 62 9.44 -23.49 -6.28
C LYS A 62 9.50 -23.09 -7.75
N HIS A 63 8.64 -22.18 -8.21
CA HIS A 63 8.60 -21.78 -9.61
C HIS A 63 7.96 -20.40 -9.76
N GLY A 64 8.63 -19.51 -10.50
CA GLY A 64 8.15 -18.17 -10.75
C GLY A 64 9.19 -17.09 -10.42
N ILE A 65 8.71 -15.89 -10.17
CA ILE A 65 9.51 -14.71 -9.85
C ILE A 65 8.98 -14.13 -8.55
N HIS A 66 9.76 -14.18 -7.46
CA HIS A 66 9.31 -13.65 -6.18
C HIS A 66 8.98 -12.15 -6.26
N PHE A 67 7.91 -11.70 -5.57
CA PHE A 67 7.37 -10.35 -5.66
C PHE A 67 8.41 -9.24 -5.47
N ARG A 68 9.38 -9.45 -4.56
CA ARG A 68 10.51 -8.52 -4.35
C ARG A 68 11.25 -8.13 -5.63
N VAL A 69 11.36 -9.02 -6.62
CA VAL A 69 11.96 -8.72 -7.92
C VAL A 69 11.05 -7.81 -8.73
N LEU A 70 9.74 -8.10 -8.76
CA LEU A 70 8.74 -7.28 -9.45
C LEU A 70 8.65 -5.86 -8.83
N ALA A 71 8.78 -5.76 -7.51
CA ALA A 71 8.85 -4.49 -6.78
C ALA A 71 10.06 -3.64 -7.20
N LYS A 72 11.25 -4.25 -7.34
CA LYS A 72 12.44 -3.56 -7.87
C LYS A 72 12.23 -3.08 -9.31
N ILE A 73 11.66 -3.94 -10.18
CA ILE A 73 11.38 -3.57 -11.57
C ILE A 73 10.40 -2.39 -11.63
N LEU A 74 9.40 -2.37 -10.74
CA LEU A 74 8.48 -1.23 -10.69
C LEU A 74 9.17 0.05 -10.23
N ARG A 75 9.97 0.02 -9.15
CA ARG A 75 10.72 1.21 -8.70
C ARG A 75 11.61 1.78 -9.81
N LEU A 76 12.22 0.93 -10.63
CA LEU A 76 12.98 1.33 -11.82
C LEU A 76 12.10 1.88 -12.95
N SER A 77 10.97 1.23 -13.24
CA SER A 77 10.06 1.62 -14.33
C SER A 77 9.31 2.94 -14.03
N GLY A 78 9.04 3.20 -12.76
CA GLY A 78 8.37 4.39 -12.26
C GLY A 78 6.95 4.13 -11.76
N GLY A 79 6.66 4.69 -10.58
CA GLY A 79 5.38 4.65 -9.88
C GLY A 79 5.57 5.22 -8.48
N ASP A 80 4.63 6.04 -8.02
CA ASP A 80 4.71 6.71 -6.72
C ASP A 80 4.19 5.81 -5.60
N HIS A 81 3.20 4.96 -5.90
CA HIS A 81 2.65 3.98 -4.99
C HIS A 81 2.73 2.56 -5.58
N LEU A 82 2.90 1.53 -4.75
CA LEU A 82 2.76 0.13 -5.15
C LEU A 82 2.03 -0.69 -4.07
N HIS A 83 1.07 -1.51 -4.48
CA HIS A 83 0.46 -2.51 -3.59
C HIS A 83 1.50 -3.53 -3.08
N THR A 84 1.66 -3.64 -1.76
CA THR A 84 2.69 -4.48 -1.11
C THR A 84 2.12 -5.67 -0.34
N GLY A 85 0.79 -5.78 -0.23
CA GLY A 85 0.12 -6.77 0.62
C GLY A 85 -0.21 -6.19 1.99
N THR A 86 -0.90 -6.97 2.81
CA THR A 86 -1.41 -6.52 4.12
C THR A 86 -0.88 -7.31 5.30
N VAL A 87 -0.30 -8.50 5.07
CA VAL A 87 0.07 -9.51 6.08
C VAL A 87 -1.14 -10.11 6.82
N VAL A 88 -2.03 -9.26 7.33
CA VAL A 88 -3.18 -9.63 8.17
C VAL A 88 -4.52 -9.69 7.43
N GLY A 89 -4.56 -9.25 6.16
CA GLY A 89 -5.79 -9.23 5.37
C GLY A 89 -6.07 -10.53 4.65
N LYS A 90 -6.97 -10.47 3.66
CA LYS A 90 -7.49 -11.67 2.96
C LYS A 90 -6.50 -12.33 1.98
N LEU A 91 -5.46 -11.61 1.56
CA LEU A 91 -4.50 -12.06 0.56
C LEU A 91 -3.21 -12.48 1.26
N GLU A 92 -2.57 -13.52 0.74
CA GLU A 92 -1.32 -14.07 1.28
C GLU A 92 -0.21 -13.00 1.38
N GLY A 93 0.54 -13.04 2.48
CA GLY A 93 1.70 -12.17 2.69
C GLY A 93 2.47 -12.59 3.95
N ASP A 94 3.62 -13.21 3.78
CA ASP A 94 4.55 -13.48 4.88
C ASP A 94 5.11 -12.16 5.45
N ARG A 95 5.13 -12.02 6.77
CA ARG A 95 5.52 -10.75 7.43
C ARG A 95 6.98 -10.41 7.17
N ALA A 96 7.90 -11.36 7.32
CA ALA A 96 9.33 -11.11 7.18
C ALA A 96 9.69 -10.72 5.73
N ALA A 97 9.14 -11.45 4.76
CA ALA A 97 9.31 -11.13 3.35
C ALA A 97 8.65 -9.78 3.00
N THR A 98 7.47 -9.49 3.55
CA THR A 98 6.75 -8.23 3.32
C THR A 98 7.54 -7.02 3.78
N LEU A 99 8.03 -7.08 5.01
CA LEU A 99 8.96 -6.10 5.52
C LEU A 99 10.15 -5.98 4.55
N GLY A 100 10.77 -7.07 4.11
CA GLY A 100 11.93 -7.02 3.20
C GLY A 100 11.69 -6.22 1.91
N TRP A 101 10.57 -6.45 1.20
CA TRP A 101 10.30 -5.69 -0.02
C TRP A 101 9.77 -4.27 0.20
N ILE A 102 9.25 -3.94 1.39
CA ILE A 102 8.95 -2.55 1.76
C ILE A 102 10.25 -1.74 1.86
N ASP A 103 11.28 -2.27 2.52
CA ASP A 103 12.59 -1.60 2.59
C ASP A 103 13.17 -1.39 1.18
N LEU A 104 13.07 -2.42 0.31
CA LEU A 104 13.50 -2.32 -1.09
C LEU A 104 12.78 -1.22 -1.89
N LEU A 105 11.57 -0.86 -1.50
CA LEU A 105 10.78 0.19 -2.16
C LEU A 105 11.08 1.59 -1.60
N ARG A 106 11.46 1.71 -0.33
CA ARG A 106 11.57 3.01 0.36
C ARG A 106 12.99 3.47 0.57
N GLU A 107 13.87 2.57 1.01
CA GLU A 107 15.21 2.94 1.47
C GLU A 107 16.15 3.24 0.30
N SER A 108 17.19 4.04 0.57
CA SER A 108 18.28 4.29 -0.38
C SER A 108 19.25 3.12 -0.45
N PHE A 109 19.49 2.45 0.69
CA PHE A 109 20.34 1.26 0.77
C PHE A 109 19.70 0.20 1.64
N VAL A 110 19.62 -1.04 1.14
CA VAL A 110 19.10 -2.19 1.88
C VAL A 110 20.17 -3.27 1.93
N PRO A 111 20.71 -3.61 3.12
CA PRO A 111 21.71 -4.66 3.25
C PRO A 111 21.10 -6.05 3.02
N GLU A 112 21.98 -7.00 2.69
CA GLU A 112 21.68 -8.42 2.67
C GLU A 112 21.08 -8.89 4.01
N ASP A 113 19.96 -9.60 3.93
CA ASP A 113 19.29 -10.22 5.06
C ASP A 113 18.44 -11.41 4.59
N ARG A 114 19.02 -12.61 4.63
CA ARG A 114 18.33 -13.87 4.31
C ARG A 114 17.05 -14.09 5.12
N SER A 115 16.94 -13.58 6.34
CA SER A 115 15.75 -13.77 7.18
C SER A 115 14.52 -13.03 6.65
N ARG A 116 14.73 -11.91 5.95
CA ARG A 116 13.71 -11.16 5.21
C ARG A 116 13.72 -11.47 3.71
N GLY A 117 14.53 -12.43 3.28
CA GLY A 117 14.68 -12.85 1.90
C GLY A 117 15.46 -11.86 1.02
N ILE A 118 16.30 -11.01 1.59
CA ILE A 118 17.13 -10.08 0.82
C ILE A 118 18.43 -10.76 0.40
N PHE A 119 18.42 -11.24 -0.86
CA PHE A 119 19.51 -11.67 -1.76
C PHE A 119 20.89 -11.03 -1.59
N PHE A 120 20.88 -9.72 -1.68
CA PHE A 120 22.02 -8.93 -2.08
C PHE A 120 21.81 -7.56 -1.48
N ASP A 121 22.92 -6.92 -1.12
CA ASP A 121 22.92 -5.48 -0.88
C ASP A 121 22.30 -4.78 -2.10
N GLN A 122 21.35 -3.89 -1.86
CA GLN A 122 20.72 -3.10 -2.88
C GLN A 122 20.93 -1.62 -2.57
N ASP A 123 21.77 -0.98 -3.37
CA ASP A 123 21.92 0.47 -3.40
C ASP A 123 21.04 1.05 -4.51
N TRP A 124 20.23 2.06 -4.18
CA TRP A 124 19.36 2.81 -5.08
C TRP A 124 19.90 4.21 -5.39
N GLY A 125 21.04 4.59 -4.80
CA GLY A 125 21.56 5.95 -4.82
C GLY A 125 20.50 6.93 -4.32
N SER A 126 20.17 7.91 -5.16
CA SER A 126 19.16 8.94 -4.86
C SER A 126 17.82 8.69 -5.54
N MET A 127 17.56 7.47 -6.04
CA MET A 127 16.26 7.15 -6.63
C MET A 127 15.14 7.30 -5.58
N PRO A 128 14.07 8.08 -5.86
CA PRO A 128 12.96 8.23 -4.94
C PRO A 128 12.39 6.88 -4.47
N GLY A 129 11.88 6.88 -3.24
CA GLY A 129 11.14 5.74 -2.70
C GLY A 129 9.74 5.66 -3.29
N VAL A 130 9.08 4.52 -3.06
CA VAL A 130 7.69 4.25 -3.46
C VAL A 130 6.86 3.99 -2.21
N PHE A 131 5.70 4.63 -2.10
CA PHE A 131 4.77 4.39 -1.00
C PHE A 131 4.23 2.96 -1.07
N ALA A 132 4.32 2.26 0.06
CA ALA A 132 3.76 0.92 0.21
C ALA A 132 2.25 1.03 0.43
N VAL A 133 1.46 0.35 -0.39
CA VAL A 133 0.00 0.32 -0.28
C VAL A 133 -0.45 -1.01 0.32
N ALA A 134 -1.00 -0.96 1.52
CA ALA A 134 -1.66 -2.09 2.16
C ALA A 134 -3.16 -2.09 1.82
N SER A 135 -3.61 -3.10 1.08
CA SER A 135 -4.99 -3.18 0.60
C SER A 135 -5.46 -4.63 0.49
N GLY A 136 -6.72 -4.88 0.87
CA GLY A 136 -7.41 -6.15 0.69
C GLY A 136 -7.81 -6.84 1.99
N GLY A 137 -9.11 -6.83 2.30
CA GLY A 137 -9.69 -7.56 3.43
C GLY A 137 -9.25 -7.04 4.81
N ILE A 138 -8.95 -5.73 4.90
CA ILE A 138 -8.61 -5.06 6.16
C ILE A 138 -9.76 -4.19 6.65
N HIS A 139 -9.82 -3.98 7.97
CA HIS A 139 -10.85 -3.24 8.72
C HIS A 139 -10.24 -2.66 10.01
N VAL A 140 -10.99 -1.91 10.80
CA VAL A 140 -10.48 -1.11 11.94
C VAL A 140 -9.62 -1.90 12.95
N TRP A 141 -9.95 -3.17 13.23
CA TRP A 141 -9.17 -4.02 14.13
C TRP A 141 -7.76 -4.33 13.64
N HIS A 142 -7.50 -4.22 12.34
CA HIS A 142 -6.17 -4.39 11.77
C HIS A 142 -5.29 -3.14 11.90
N MET A 143 -5.87 -1.98 12.24
CA MET A 143 -5.15 -0.70 12.22
C MET A 143 -3.85 -0.70 13.06
N PRO A 144 -3.82 -1.24 14.30
CA PRO A 144 -2.59 -1.22 15.10
C PRO A 144 -1.46 -2.04 14.45
N ALA A 145 -1.79 -3.22 13.90
CA ALA A 145 -0.83 -4.05 13.19
C ALA A 145 -0.35 -3.39 11.88
N LEU A 146 -1.26 -2.75 11.14
CA LEU A 146 -0.89 -2.05 9.90
C LEU A 146 0.04 -0.88 10.17
N VAL A 147 -0.24 -0.05 11.18
CA VAL A 147 0.63 1.07 11.57
C VAL A 147 2.00 0.57 12.01
N ALA A 148 2.06 -0.54 12.74
CA ALA A 148 3.32 -1.13 13.19
C ALA A 148 4.14 -1.76 12.05
N ILE A 149 3.49 -2.42 11.08
CA ILE A 149 4.16 -3.07 9.95
C ILE A 149 4.63 -2.05 8.91
N PHE A 150 3.77 -1.09 8.55
CA PHE A 150 3.99 -0.23 7.38
C PHE A 150 4.50 1.17 7.75
N GLY A 151 4.35 1.63 8.99
CA GLY A 151 4.76 2.96 9.41
C GLY A 151 4.01 4.09 8.67
N ASP A 152 4.55 5.31 8.77
CA ASP A 152 3.88 6.53 8.30
C ASP A 152 3.88 6.66 6.76
N ASP A 153 4.94 6.21 6.08
CA ASP A 153 5.09 6.32 4.63
C ASP A 153 4.31 5.23 3.87
N SER A 154 3.03 5.07 4.19
CA SER A 154 2.15 4.05 3.64
C SER A 154 0.76 4.58 3.28
N VAL A 155 0.07 3.82 2.43
CA VAL A 155 -1.35 4.03 2.14
C VAL A 155 -2.12 2.79 2.59
N LEU A 156 -3.06 2.97 3.52
CA LEU A 156 -3.92 1.90 4.02
C LEU A 156 -5.30 2.02 3.35
N GLN A 157 -5.69 1.02 2.55
CA GLN A 157 -6.91 1.08 1.75
C GLN A 157 -8.02 0.17 2.30
N PHE A 158 -9.12 0.79 2.72
CA PHE A 158 -10.28 0.12 3.28
C PHE A 158 -11.46 0.20 2.29
N GLY A 159 -11.53 -0.76 1.36
CA GLY A 159 -12.67 -0.90 0.45
C GLY A 159 -13.92 -1.39 1.17
N GLY A 160 -14.04 -2.71 1.35
CA GLY A 160 -15.13 -3.33 2.12
C GLY A 160 -15.22 -2.81 3.55
N GLY A 161 -14.08 -2.54 4.20
CA GLY A 161 -14.01 -1.94 5.54
C GLY A 161 -14.48 -0.48 5.65
N THR A 162 -14.87 0.15 4.53
CA THR A 162 -15.55 1.46 4.52
C THR A 162 -16.98 1.32 4.01
N LEU A 163 -17.16 0.75 2.81
CA LEU A 163 -18.47 0.65 2.16
C LEU A 163 -19.41 -0.33 2.88
N GLY A 164 -18.86 -1.30 3.62
CA GLY A 164 -19.63 -2.26 4.41
C GLY A 164 -20.04 -1.73 5.79
N HIS A 165 -19.69 -0.49 6.15
CA HIS A 165 -20.09 0.08 7.43
C HIS A 165 -21.63 0.19 7.54
N PRO A 166 -22.26 -0.24 8.65
CA PRO A 166 -23.73 -0.26 8.79
C PRO A 166 -24.42 1.09 8.55
N TRP A 167 -23.71 2.19 8.77
CA TRP A 167 -24.22 3.56 8.58
C TRP A 167 -23.79 4.23 7.27
N GLY A 168 -23.22 3.45 6.33
CA GLY A 168 -22.80 3.92 5.02
C GLY A 168 -21.37 4.49 4.98
N ASN A 169 -21.01 5.01 3.80
CA ASN A 169 -19.61 5.28 3.44
C ASN A 169 -18.94 6.36 4.31
N ALA A 170 -19.64 7.46 4.60
CA ALA A 170 -19.05 8.57 5.36
C ALA A 170 -18.72 8.16 6.80
N PRO A 171 -19.62 7.50 7.55
CA PRO A 171 -19.27 6.89 8.83
C PRO A 171 -18.16 5.85 8.75
N GLY A 172 -18.15 4.97 7.73
CA GLY A 172 -17.06 4.02 7.54
C GLY A 172 -15.70 4.69 7.33
N ALA A 173 -15.66 5.79 6.59
CA ALA A 173 -14.44 6.57 6.38
C ALA A 173 -14.00 7.26 7.68
N ALA A 174 -14.94 7.82 8.45
CA ALA A 174 -14.66 8.41 9.75
C ALA A 174 -14.11 7.38 10.75
N ALA A 175 -14.70 6.17 10.82
CA ALA A 175 -14.24 5.08 11.67
C ALA A 175 -12.78 4.69 11.37
N ASN A 176 -12.44 4.50 10.09
CA ASN A 176 -11.07 4.19 9.69
C ASN A 176 -10.10 5.34 10.01
N ARG A 177 -10.52 6.59 9.84
CA ARG A 177 -9.70 7.76 10.15
C ARG A 177 -9.42 7.89 11.65
N VAL A 178 -10.44 7.74 12.49
CA VAL A 178 -10.30 7.79 13.96
C VAL A 178 -9.39 6.66 14.44
N ALA A 179 -9.58 5.43 13.93
CA ALA A 179 -8.73 4.30 14.29
C ALA A 179 -7.25 4.55 13.97
N LEU A 180 -6.97 5.14 12.79
CA LEU A 180 -5.60 5.48 12.37
C LEU A 180 -4.99 6.52 13.30
N GLU A 181 -5.67 7.64 13.52
CA GLU A 181 -5.13 8.74 14.36
C GLU A 181 -4.91 8.29 15.81
N ALA A 182 -5.82 7.48 16.37
CA ALA A 182 -5.65 6.91 17.71
C ALA A 182 -4.42 5.99 17.79
N CYS A 183 -4.17 5.16 16.77
CA CYS A 183 -2.99 4.30 16.73
C CYS A 183 -1.69 5.12 16.58
N VAL A 184 -1.68 6.15 15.73
CA VAL A 184 -0.51 7.03 15.54
C VAL A 184 -0.21 7.81 16.81
N GLN A 185 -1.23 8.37 17.47
CA GLN A 185 -1.07 9.04 18.76
C GLN A 185 -0.49 8.10 19.81
N ALA A 186 -1.11 6.92 20.00
CA ALA A 186 -0.65 5.94 20.99
C ALA A 186 0.81 5.50 20.75
N ARG A 187 1.18 5.26 19.48
CA ARG A 187 2.56 4.95 19.09
C ARG A 187 3.51 6.08 19.46
N ASN A 188 3.14 7.33 19.16
CA ASN A 188 3.97 8.50 19.43
C ASN A 188 4.08 8.80 20.94
N GLU A 189 3.11 8.37 21.74
CA GLU A 189 3.15 8.38 23.21
C GLU A 189 3.96 7.21 23.80
N GLY A 190 4.53 6.33 22.96
CA GLY A 190 5.41 5.23 23.38
C GLY A 190 4.69 3.91 23.71
N ARG A 191 3.40 3.77 23.36
CA ARG A 191 2.64 2.54 23.59
C ARG A 191 3.02 1.44 22.60
N GLU A 192 2.97 0.19 23.06
CA GLU A 192 3.20 -0.99 22.22
C GLU A 192 1.92 -1.33 21.43
N ILE A 193 1.66 -0.59 20.35
CA ILE A 193 0.38 -0.62 19.63
C ILE A 193 -0.10 -2.01 19.16
N GLU A 194 0.79 -2.94 18.84
CA GLU A 194 0.38 -4.31 18.48
C GLU A 194 -0.14 -5.13 19.67
N LYS A 195 0.39 -4.88 20.87
CA LYS A 195 -0.04 -5.56 22.10
C LYS A 195 -1.23 -4.87 22.73
N GLU A 196 -1.24 -3.54 22.68
CA GLU A 196 -2.24 -2.68 23.32
C GLU A 196 -3.38 -2.25 22.38
N GLY A 197 -3.39 -2.76 21.13
CA GLY A 197 -4.27 -2.29 20.07
C GLY A 197 -5.76 -2.36 20.40
N LYS A 198 -6.20 -3.40 21.13
CA LYS A 198 -7.60 -3.51 21.56
C LYS A 198 -7.99 -2.39 22.50
N ASP A 199 -7.12 -2.07 23.46
CA ASP A 199 -7.39 -1.03 24.45
C ASP A 199 -7.38 0.36 23.81
N ILE A 200 -6.42 0.61 22.90
CA ILE A 200 -6.34 1.85 22.12
C ILE A 200 -7.65 2.09 21.33
N LEU A 201 -8.10 1.10 20.57
CA LEU A 201 -9.32 1.25 19.76
C LEU A 201 -10.58 1.36 20.63
N THR A 202 -10.66 0.59 21.72
CA THR A 202 -11.79 0.66 22.65
C THR A 202 -11.88 2.03 23.33
N GLN A 203 -10.75 2.63 23.69
CA GLN A 203 -10.70 4.00 24.23
C GLN A 203 -11.18 5.02 23.19
N ALA A 204 -10.70 4.94 21.95
CA ALA A 204 -11.15 5.84 20.88
C ALA A 204 -12.66 5.71 20.58
N ALA A 205 -13.19 4.48 20.63
CA ALA A 205 -14.61 4.20 20.41
C ALA A 205 -15.55 4.77 21.50
N GLN A 206 -15.04 5.17 22.67
CA GLN A 206 -15.84 5.88 23.67
C GLN A 206 -16.28 7.26 23.18
N HIS A 207 -15.53 7.85 22.24
CA HIS A 207 -15.76 9.18 21.69
C HIS A 207 -16.09 9.20 20.19
N SER A 208 -16.07 8.04 19.52
CA SER A 208 -16.52 7.90 18.13
C SER A 208 -17.55 6.76 18.00
N PRO A 209 -18.85 7.10 17.85
CA PRO A 209 -19.89 6.11 17.59
C PRO A 209 -19.66 5.33 16.29
N GLU A 210 -19.09 5.95 15.26
CA GLU A 210 -18.77 5.31 13.98
C GLU A 210 -17.72 4.22 14.17
N LEU A 211 -16.63 4.52 14.88
CA LEU A 211 -15.62 3.51 15.20
C LEU A 211 -16.21 2.38 16.04
N LYS A 212 -17.03 2.71 17.04
CA LYS A 212 -17.67 1.71 17.88
C LYS A 212 -18.50 0.72 17.05
N VAL A 213 -19.31 1.22 16.11
CA VAL A 213 -20.11 0.37 15.23
C VAL A 213 -19.24 -0.45 14.28
N ALA A 214 -18.18 0.14 13.71
CA ALA A 214 -17.23 -0.58 12.86
C ALA A 214 -16.50 -1.72 13.58
N MET A 215 -16.33 -1.61 14.91
CA MET A 215 -15.70 -2.64 15.75
C MET A 215 -16.62 -3.83 16.05
N GLU A 216 -17.94 -3.67 15.90
CA GLU A 216 -18.94 -4.71 16.15
C GLU A 216 -19.23 -5.59 14.92
N THR A 217 -18.67 -5.24 13.75
CA THR A 217 -18.84 -5.92 12.45
C THR A 217 -17.59 -6.65 12.00
#